data_AF-A0A953C9R6-F1
#
_entry.id   AF-A0A953C9R6-F1
#
_cell.length_a   1.000
_cell.length_b   1.000
_cell.length_c   1.000
_cell.angle_alpha   90.00
_cell.angle_beta   90.00
_cell.angle_gamma   90.00
#
_symmetry.space_group_name_H-M   'P 1'
#
loop_
_entity.id
_entity.type
_entity.pdbx_description
1 polymer ?
#
loop_
_entity_poly.entity_id
_entity_poly.type
_entity_poly.pdbx_seq_one_letter_code
_entity_poly.pdbx_strand_id
1 'polypeptide(L)'
;MVFVTIGLGAIAIFQLIGNARQAEHLTKLERPYLFVEPTFELPKAFAMYETANVEAETIKVVFDMVNHGRTPAIIKIIDARLVFLTHPPSRRPTHTHWNENEGVIEGKSREKGIEVSYAKAFTPFDRQGYEKRQASFWFIGAIVYDDMFNTEHVTNFRYRWMPKTQKLVMHGGNQHNKRS
;
A
#
# COMPACT_ATOMS: atom_id res chain seq x y z
N MET A 1 30.60 65.30 1.37
CA MET A 1 30.61 64.35 0.24
C MET A 1 30.40 62.97 0.85
N VAL A 2 29.19 62.42 0.79
CA VAL A 2 28.82 61.13 1.41
C VAL A 2 28.29 60.24 0.29
N PHE A 3 29.03 59.18 -0.04
CA PHE A 3 28.61 58.21 -1.04
C PHE A 3 27.73 57.13 -0.39
N VAL A 4 26.58 56.90 -1.03
CA VAL A 4 25.54 55.93 -0.66
C VAL A 4 25.97 54.54 -1.15
N THR A 5 26.25 53.64 -0.20
CA THR A 5 26.54 52.23 -0.47
C THR A 5 25.34 51.37 -0.06
N ILE A 6 24.26 51.42 -0.82
CA ILE A 6 23.09 50.55 -0.63
C ILE A 6 22.64 50.09 -2.02
N GLY A 7 23.04 48.90 -2.46
CA GLY A 7 22.62 48.44 -3.80
C GLY A 7 23.03 47.04 -4.25
N LEU A 8 23.92 46.33 -3.55
CA LEU A 8 24.39 45.01 -4.01
C LEU A 8 23.87 43.81 -3.20
N GLY A 9 23.32 44.03 -1.99
CA GLY A 9 22.81 42.95 -1.15
C GLY A 9 21.47 42.34 -1.61
N ALA A 10 20.61 43.12 -2.27
CA ALA A 10 19.25 42.68 -2.59
C ALA A 10 19.18 41.74 -3.82
N ILE A 11 20.10 41.86 -4.77
CA ILE A 11 20.08 41.06 -6.02
C ILE A 11 20.51 39.61 -5.75
N ALA A 12 21.47 39.39 -4.84
CA ALA A 12 21.93 38.04 -4.47
C ALA A 12 20.85 37.21 -3.76
N ILE A 13 20.00 37.84 -2.94
CA ILE A 13 18.91 37.16 -2.22
C ILE A 13 17.82 36.67 -3.18
N PHE A 14 17.50 37.44 -4.24
CA PHE A 14 16.48 37.04 -5.22
C PHE A 14 16.91 35.83 -6.09
N GLN A 15 18.19 35.72 -6.44
CA GLN A 15 18.70 34.55 -7.18
C GLN A 15 18.69 33.27 -6.32
N LEU A 16 18.97 33.38 -5.02
CA LEU A 16 18.88 32.26 -4.08
C LEU A 16 17.44 31.74 -3.91
N ILE A 17 16.45 32.65 -3.84
CA ILE A 17 15.04 32.27 -3.70
C ILE A 17 14.49 31.60 -4.97
N GLY A 18 14.91 32.07 -6.16
CA GLY A 18 14.50 31.48 -7.44
C GLY A 18 14.98 30.03 -7.61
N ASN A 19 16.23 29.74 -7.23
CA ASN A 19 16.81 28.40 -7.32
C ASN A 19 16.16 27.41 -6.32
N ALA A 20 15.79 27.87 -5.13
CA ALA A 20 15.11 27.04 -4.14
C ALA A 20 13.74 26.54 -4.64
N ARG A 21 12.95 27.39 -5.32
CA ARG A 21 11.65 27.00 -5.88
C ARG A 21 11.78 26.02 -7.04
N GLN A 22 12.78 26.16 -7.91
CA GLN A 22 13.00 25.18 -8.99
C GLN A 22 13.46 23.81 -8.46
N ALA A 23 14.27 23.80 -7.39
CA ALA A 23 14.67 22.56 -6.72
C ALA A 23 13.48 21.80 -6.10
N GLU A 24 12.49 22.50 -5.53
CA GLU A 24 11.25 21.90 -5.00
C GLU A 24 10.37 21.24 -6.08
N HIS A 25 10.41 21.75 -7.32
CA HIS A 25 9.66 21.18 -8.43
C HIS A 25 10.33 19.94 -9.03
N LEU A 26 11.66 19.91 -9.10
CA LEU A 26 12.43 18.74 -9.54
C LEU A 26 12.32 17.57 -8.55
N THR A 27 12.38 17.84 -7.25
CA THR A 27 12.23 16.83 -6.18
C THR A 27 10.82 16.21 -6.10
N LYS A 28 9.80 16.86 -6.68
CA LYS A 28 8.46 16.24 -6.85
C LYS A 28 8.41 15.19 -7.96
N LEU A 29 9.27 15.31 -8.98
CA LEU A 29 9.28 14.40 -10.13
C LEU A 29 10.05 13.10 -9.86
N GLU A 30 10.97 13.11 -8.90
CA GLU A 30 11.89 12.00 -8.60
C GLU A 30 11.59 11.32 -7.26
N ARG A 31 10.33 10.92 -7.08
CA ARG A 31 9.87 10.26 -5.84
C ARG A 31 9.72 8.74 -6.03
N PRO A 32 9.87 7.96 -4.95
CA PRO A 32 9.46 6.56 -4.96
C PRO A 32 7.93 6.48 -5.02
N TYR A 33 7.41 5.54 -5.81
CA TYR A 33 5.98 5.29 -5.90
C TYR A 33 5.74 3.79 -5.78
N LEU A 34 5.41 3.36 -4.56
CA LEU A 34 5.16 1.95 -4.28
C LEU A 34 3.73 1.55 -4.59
N PHE A 35 3.59 0.38 -5.22
CA PHE A 35 2.33 -0.27 -5.56
C PHE A 35 2.37 -1.71 -5.07
N VAL A 36 1.19 -2.24 -4.75
CA VAL A 36 1.02 -3.63 -4.32
C VAL A 36 0.29 -4.39 -5.40
N GLU A 37 0.86 -5.51 -5.87
CA GLU A 37 0.24 -6.40 -6.84
C GLU A 37 -0.03 -7.76 -6.18
N PRO A 38 -1.25 -7.98 -5.65
CA PRO A 38 -1.54 -9.19 -4.91
C PRO A 38 -2.00 -10.32 -5.83
N THR A 39 -1.44 -11.50 -5.59
CA THR A 39 -1.88 -12.79 -6.08
C THR A 39 -2.59 -13.52 -4.96
N PHE A 40 -3.78 -14.06 -5.25
CA PHE A 40 -4.61 -14.71 -4.26
C PHE A 40 -5.18 -15.99 -4.84
N GLU A 41 -4.95 -17.08 -4.13
CA GLU A 41 -5.48 -18.38 -4.48
C GLU A 41 -6.35 -18.86 -3.32
N LEU A 42 -7.64 -19.05 -3.59
CA LEU A 42 -8.51 -19.73 -2.65
C LEU A 42 -8.16 -21.23 -2.64
N PRO A 43 -8.00 -21.85 -1.46
CA PRO A 43 -7.91 -23.29 -1.37
C PRO A 43 -9.09 -23.92 -2.12
N LYS A 44 -8.83 -24.94 -2.95
CA LYS A 44 -9.89 -25.68 -3.68
C LYS A 44 -10.97 -26.20 -2.73
N ALA A 45 -10.52 -26.56 -1.54
CA ALA A 45 -11.29 -27.03 -0.41
C ALA A 45 -12.43 -26.03 -0.05
N PHE A 46 -12.14 -24.73 0.05
CA PHE A 46 -13.15 -23.66 0.26
C PHE A 46 -14.34 -23.70 -0.73
N ALA A 47 -14.13 -24.18 -1.97
CA ALA A 47 -15.20 -24.28 -2.96
C ALA A 47 -16.08 -25.55 -2.79
N MET A 48 -15.57 -26.61 -2.16
CA MET A 48 -16.13 -27.97 -2.24
C MET A 48 -17.01 -28.40 -1.04
N TYR A 49 -17.03 -27.68 0.09
CA TYR A 49 -17.65 -28.21 1.32
C TYR A 49 -19.15 -27.93 1.49
N GLU A 50 -20.00 -28.89 1.12
CA GLU A 50 -21.46 -28.82 1.35
C GLU A 50 -21.91 -28.97 2.80
N THR A 51 -21.16 -29.64 3.70
CA THR A 51 -21.78 -30.16 4.94
C THR A 51 -20.94 -30.25 6.22
N ALA A 52 -19.65 -29.90 6.27
CA ALA A 52 -18.83 -30.10 7.49
C ALA A 52 -18.18 -28.82 8.05
N ASN A 53 -18.04 -28.77 9.38
CA ASN A 53 -17.14 -27.85 10.08
C ASN A 53 -15.72 -28.13 9.59
N VAL A 54 -15.21 -27.29 8.70
CA VAL A 54 -13.86 -27.43 8.16
C VAL A 54 -12.89 -26.94 9.24
N GLU A 55 -11.82 -27.71 9.48
CA GLU A 55 -10.69 -27.24 10.26
C GLU A 55 -10.21 -25.88 9.74
N ALA A 56 -9.53 -25.10 10.58
CA ALA A 56 -9.06 -23.78 10.18
C ALA A 56 -8.19 -23.87 8.93
N GLU A 57 -8.73 -23.47 7.78
CA GLU A 57 -7.96 -23.36 6.55
C GLU A 57 -7.14 -22.08 6.59
N THR A 58 -5.86 -22.21 6.25
CA THR A 58 -4.98 -21.07 6.05
C THR A 58 -5.10 -20.63 4.61
N ILE A 59 -5.73 -19.47 4.40
CA ILE A 59 -5.78 -18.79 3.12
C ILE A 59 -4.55 -17.89 3.01
N LYS A 60 -3.86 -17.93 1.87
CA LYS A 60 -2.65 -17.15 1.63
C LYS A 60 -2.89 -16.09 0.55
N VAL A 61 -2.41 -14.89 0.82
CA VAL A 61 -2.19 -13.84 -0.19
C VAL A 61 -0.69 -13.73 -0.36
N VAL A 62 -0.21 -13.80 -1.59
CA VAL A 62 1.18 -13.47 -1.93
C VAL A 62 1.13 -12.18 -2.73
N PHE A 63 1.93 -11.18 -2.39
CA PHE A 63 1.94 -9.94 -3.14
C PHE A 63 3.35 -9.46 -3.46
N ASP A 64 3.45 -8.77 -4.59
CA ASP A 64 4.65 -8.07 -5.00
C ASP A 64 4.53 -6.58 -4.64
N MET A 65 5.65 -5.97 -4.28
CA MET A 65 5.77 -4.52 -4.18
C MET A 65 6.53 -3.99 -5.39
N VAL A 66 5.93 -3.05 -6.12
CA VAL A 66 6.52 -2.48 -7.33
C VAL A 66 6.79 -1.00 -7.10
N ASN A 67 8.04 -0.57 -7.27
CA ASN A 67 8.39 0.83 -7.24
C ASN A 67 8.38 1.41 -8.65
N HIS A 68 7.33 2.15 -9.01
CA HIS A 68 7.26 2.86 -10.28
C HIS A 68 8.00 4.21 -10.27
N GLY A 69 8.51 4.61 -9.11
CA GLY A 69 9.35 5.79 -8.95
C GLY A 69 10.73 5.62 -9.55
N ARG A 70 11.45 6.75 -9.67
CA ARG A 70 12.85 6.75 -10.14
C ARG A 70 13.85 6.54 -9.01
N THR A 71 13.44 6.85 -7.79
CA THR A 71 14.30 6.79 -6.62
C THR A 71 13.94 5.56 -5.76
N PRO A 72 14.92 4.97 -5.07
CA PRO A 72 14.67 3.91 -4.10
C PRO A 72 13.68 4.31 -3.02
N ALA A 73 12.91 3.32 -2.55
CA ALA A 73 12.05 3.42 -1.38
C ALA A 73 12.66 2.57 -0.24
N ILE A 74 12.86 3.17 0.92
CA ILE A 74 13.37 2.50 2.12
C ILE A 74 12.16 2.07 2.95
N ILE A 75 11.80 0.80 2.91
CA ILE A 75 10.65 0.26 3.63
C ILE A 75 10.95 0.30 5.12
N LYS A 76 10.03 0.91 5.87
CA LYS A 76 10.00 0.85 7.33
C LYS A 76 9.03 -0.22 7.79
N ILE A 77 7.81 -0.16 7.26
CA ILE A 77 6.69 -0.96 7.75
C ILE A 77 5.84 -1.49 6.61
N ILE A 78 5.43 -2.74 6.77
CA ILE A 78 4.40 -3.37 5.96
C ILE A 78 3.30 -3.87 6.89
N ASP A 79 2.13 -3.23 6.86
CA ASP A 79 0.90 -3.75 7.47
C ASP A 79 0.03 -4.30 6.34
N ALA A 80 -0.17 -5.61 6.30
CA ALA A 80 -0.96 -6.27 5.28
C ALA A 80 -1.82 -7.36 5.93
N ARG A 81 -3.11 -7.34 5.64
CA ARG A 81 -4.10 -8.21 6.27
C ARG A 81 -5.09 -8.70 5.24
N LEU A 82 -5.44 -9.98 5.35
CA LEU A 82 -6.62 -10.50 4.71
C LEU A 82 -7.73 -10.62 5.76
N VAL A 83 -8.92 -10.11 5.46
CA VAL A 83 -10.09 -10.19 6.34
C VAL A 83 -11.32 -10.63 5.55
N PHE A 84 -12.23 -11.35 6.19
CA PHE A 84 -13.50 -11.78 5.60
C PHE A 84 -14.66 -11.00 6.22
N LEU A 85 -15.26 -10.08 5.45
CA LEU A 85 -16.24 -9.11 5.95
C LEU A 85 -17.41 -8.92 4.99
N THR A 86 -18.56 -8.51 5.53
CA THR A 86 -19.77 -8.19 4.76
C THR A 86 -19.73 -6.83 4.07
N HIS A 87 -18.95 -5.91 4.62
CA HIS A 87 -18.81 -4.54 4.11
C HIS A 87 -17.33 -4.19 3.96
N PRO A 88 -16.98 -3.21 3.11
CA PRO A 88 -15.63 -2.69 3.05
C PRO A 88 -15.20 -2.22 4.44
N PRO A 89 -13.98 -2.53 4.90
CA PRO A 89 -13.49 -2.09 6.20
C PRO A 89 -13.57 -0.56 6.29
N SER A 90 -14.23 -0.03 7.32
CA SER A 90 -14.51 1.41 7.43
C SER A 90 -13.27 2.23 7.76
N ARG A 91 -12.35 1.65 8.53
CA ARG A 91 -11.12 2.30 8.99
C ARG A 91 -9.94 1.97 8.08
N ARG A 92 -9.00 2.92 8.00
CA ARG A 92 -7.66 2.60 7.51
C ARG A 92 -7.00 1.63 8.50
N PRO A 93 -6.13 0.73 8.04
CA PRO A 93 -5.33 -0.10 8.93
C PRO A 93 -4.66 0.81 9.96
N THR A 94 -5.02 0.65 11.23
CA THR A 94 -4.31 1.31 12.33
C THR A 94 -3.06 0.50 12.61
N HIS A 95 -1.94 1.20 12.81
CA HIS A 95 -0.58 0.72 13.01
C HIS A 95 -0.38 -0.24 14.21
N THR A 96 -1.09 -1.36 14.21
CA THR A 96 -1.27 -2.24 15.38
C THR A 96 -0.53 -3.57 15.23
N HIS A 97 -0.18 -3.96 14.00
CA HIS A 97 0.61 -5.16 13.71
C HIS A 97 1.67 -4.78 12.69
N TRP A 98 2.84 -4.38 13.18
CA TRP A 98 3.97 -3.99 12.35
C TRP A 98 4.95 -5.15 12.31
N ASN A 99 5.15 -5.70 11.11
CA ASN A 99 6.39 -6.41 10.84
C ASN A 99 7.37 -5.34 10.37
N GLU A 100 8.36 -5.05 11.20
CA GLU A 100 9.51 -4.26 10.80
C GLU A 100 10.24 -5.06 9.71
N ASN A 101 10.09 -4.59 8.48
CA ASN A 101 10.77 -5.15 7.32
C ASN A 101 11.64 -4.03 6.78
N GLU A 102 12.90 -4.05 7.19
CA GLU A 102 13.91 -3.19 6.60
C GLU A 102 14.26 -3.73 5.21
N GLY A 103 13.99 -2.94 4.17
CA GLY A 103 14.28 -3.31 2.80
C GLY A 103 14.35 -2.08 1.91
N VAL A 104 15.16 -2.14 0.86
CA VAL A 104 15.26 -1.06 -0.14
C VAL A 104 14.70 -1.58 -1.45
N ILE A 105 13.67 -0.92 -1.98
CA ILE A 105 13.13 -1.21 -3.31
C ILE A 105 13.62 -0.13 -4.27
N GLU A 106 14.58 -0.48 -5.13
CA GLU A 106 15.12 0.44 -6.13
C GLU A 106 14.04 1.00 -7.06
N GLY A 107 14.30 2.17 -7.64
CA GLY A 107 13.40 2.76 -8.64
C GLY A 107 13.24 1.84 -9.85
N LYS A 108 12.00 1.69 -10.35
CA LYS A 108 11.62 0.78 -11.44
C LYS A 108 11.90 -0.70 -11.15
N SER A 109 12.05 -1.09 -9.90
CA SER A 109 12.25 -2.47 -9.49
C SER A 109 11.00 -3.06 -8.82
N ARG A 110 11.08 -4.36 -8.50
CA ARG A 110 10.01 -5.14 -7.89
C ARG A 110 10.59 -6.06 -6.83
N GLU A 111 10.03 -5.98 -5.63
CA GLU A 111 10.21 -6.98 -4.57
C GLU A 111 9.09 -8.01 -4.66
N LYS A 112 9.41 -9.30 -4.62
CA LYS A 112 8.45 -10.37 -4.91
C LYS A 112 8.13 -11.23 -3.70
N GLY A 113 6.92 -11.76 -3.69
CA GLY A 113 6.62 -12.95 -2.89
C GLY A 113 6.36 -12.71 -1.40
N ILE A 114 5.92 -11.52 -1.01
CA ILE A 114 5.56 -11.26 0.39
C ILE A 114 4.26 -11.97 0.71
N GLU A 115 4.29 -12.87 1.69
CA GLU A 115 3.15 -13.70 2.07
C GLU A 115 2.40 -13.13 3.28
N VAL A 116 1.08 -13.10 3.18
CA VAL A 116 0.15 -12.85 4.28
C VAL A 116 -0.78 -14.04 4.40
N SER A 117 -0.75 -14.68 5.56
CA SER A 117 -1.62 -15.81 5.89
C SER A 117 -2.83 -15.36 6.71
N TYR A 118 -3.98 -15.96 6.44
CA TYR A 118 -5.22 -15.79 7.17
C TYR A 118 -5.77 -17.16 7.54
N ALA A 119 -5.72 -17.47 8.84
CA ALA A 119 -6.29 -18.69 9.37
C ALA A 119 -7.62 -18.35 10.06
N LYS A 120 -8.71 -18.91 9.57
CA LYS A 120 -10.04 -18.85 10.21
C LYS A 120 -10.80 -20.15 9.90
N ALA A 121 -11.45 -20.70 10.91
CA ALA A 121 -12.46 -21.73 10.70
C ALA A 121 -13.71 -21.09 10.06
N PHE A 122 -14.08 -21.53 8.86
CA PHE A 122 -15.25 -21.01 8.17
C PHE A 122 -16.51 -21.76 8.57
N THR A 123 -17.53 -20.99 8.94
CA THR A 123 -18.85 -21.54 9.27
C THR A 123 -19.70 -21.70 8.01
N PRO A 124 -20.76 -22.54 8.04
CA PRO A 124 -21.76 -22.57 6.97
C PRO A 124 -22.38 -21.20 6.68
N PHE A 125 -22.50 -20.32 7.68
CA PHE A 125 -22.98 -18.94 7.51
C PHE A 125 -22.00 -18.07 6.72
N ASP A 126 -20.69 -18.20 6.98
CA ASP A 126 -19.67 -17.49 6.20
C ASP A 126 -19.73 -17.90 4.72
N ARG A 127 -19.86 -19.21 4.45
CA ARG A 127 -20.01 -19.75 3.09
C ARG A 127 -21.27 -19.22 2.41
N GLN A 128 -22.41 -19.29 3.08
CA GLN A 128 -23.65 -18.75 2.55
C GLN A 128 -23.54 -17.24 2.25
N GLY A 129 -22.86 -16.48 3.12
CA GLY A 129 -22.57 -15.08 2.91
C GLY A 129 -21.68 -14.84 1.67
N TYR A 130 -20.67 -15.68 1.48
CA TYR A 130 -19.80 -15.64 0.29
C TYR A 130 -20.57 -15.95 -1.00
N GLU A 131 -21.34 -17.03 -1.03
CA GLU A 131 -22.14 -17.47 -2.19
C GLU A 131 -23.19 -16.43 -2.58
N LYS A 132 -23.89 -15.85 -1.59
CA LYS A 132 -24.85 -14.76 -1.78
C LYS A 132 -24.19 -13.41 -2.06
N ARG A 133 -22.86 -13.33 -2.12
CA ARG A 133 -22.05 -12.11 -2.32
C ARG A 133 -22.29 -11.04 -1.23
N GLN A 134 -22.78 -11.45 -0.08
CA GLN A 134 -22.99 -10.61 1.09
C GLN A 134 -21.69 -10.46 1.90
N ALA A 135 -20.76 -11.41 1.78
CA ALA A 135 -19.43 -11.35 2.36
C ALA A 135 -18.35 -11.56 1.29
N SER A 136 -17.16 -11.01 1.54
CA SER A 136 -16.05 -11.05 0.60
C SER A 136 -14.73 -11.02 1.36
N PHE A 137 -13.69 -11.57 0.72
CA PHE A 137 -12.32 -11.39 1.17
C PHE A 137 -11.82 -9.99 0.79
N TRP A 138 -11.24 -9.32 1.77
CA TRP A 138 -10.65 -8.01 1.63
C TRP A 138 -9.18 -8.10 1.99
N PHE A 139 -8.31 -7.78 1.04
CA PHE A 139 -6.88 -7.64 1.29
C PHE A 139 -6.57 -6.16 1.45
N ILE A 140 -6.18 -5.76 2.65
CA ILE A 140 -6.02 -4.36 3.04
C ILE A 140 -4.67 -4.15 3.71
N GLY A 141 -4.15 -2.94 3.62
CA GLY A 141 -2.88 -2.64 4.26
C GLY A 141 -2.36 -1.25 3.99
N ALA A 142 -1.18 -1.00 4.53
CA ALA A 142 -0.39 0.19 4.33
C ALA A 142 1.10 -0.17 4.29
N ILE A 143 1.84 0.52 3.43
CA ILE A 143 3.30 0.49 3.38
C ILE A 143 3.79 1.86 3.82
N VAL A 144 4.63 1.90 4.83
CA VAL A 144 5.33 3.13 5.26
C VAL A 144 6.78 3.01 4.83
N TYR A 145 7.28 4.03 4.14
CA TYR A 145 8.62 4.03 3.58
C TYR A 145 9.19 5.44 3.51
N ASP A 146 10.50 5.55 3.60
CA ASP A 146 11.21 6.80 3.34
C ASP A 146 11.73 6.85 1.90
N ASP A 147 11.86 8.06 1.38
CA ASP A 147 12.68 8.31 0.19
C ASP A 147 14.15 8.56 0.57
N MET A 148 15.00 8.76 -0.45
CA MET A 148 16.43 9.04 -0.25
C MET A 148 16.72 10.35 0.50
N PHE A 149 15.71 11.20 0.73
CA PHE A 149 15.81 12.45 1.47
C PHE A 149 15.20 12.34 2.89
N ASN A 150 14.94 11.12 3.36
CA ASN A 150 14.30 10.83 4.65
C ASN A 150 12.91 11.46 4.80
N THR A 151 12.19 11.67 3.70
CA THR A 151 10.77 12.05 3.76
C THR A 151 9.93 10.78 3.83
N GLU A 152 9.07 10.70 4.83
CA GLU A 152 8.17 9.56 5.04
C GLU A 152 6.94 9.63 4.13
N HIS A 153 6.61 8.49 3.53
CA HIS A 153 5.48 8.30 2.64
C HIS A 153 4.66 7.09 3.08
N VAL A 154 3.35 7.15 2.81
CA VAL A 154 2.42 6.06 3.10
C VAL A 154 1.61 5.70 1.86
N THR A 155 1.73 4.44 1.43
CA THR A 155 0.86 3.85 0.41
C THR A 155 -0.18 2.96 1.08
N ASN A 156 -1.44 3.37 1.04
CA ASN A 156 -2.55 2.53 1.48
C ASN A 156 -3.08 1.72 0.31
N PHE A 157 -3.52 0.49 0.58
CA PHE A 157 -4.16 -0.35 -0.43
C PHE A 157 -5.37 -1.09 0.13
N ARG A 158 -6.35 -1.28 -0.75
CA ARG A 158 -7.56 -2.06 -0.48
C ARG A 158 -7.97 -2.80 -1.73
N TYR A 159 -8.00 -4.11 -1.62
CA TYR A 159 -8.45 -5.03 -2.65
C TYR A 159 -9.65 -5.83 -2.15
N ARG A 160 -10.59 -6.09 -3.05
CA ARG A 160 -11.73 -6.97 -2.83
C ARG A 160 -11.60 -8.18 -3.74
N TRP A 161 -11.78 -9.37 -3.19
CA TRP A 161 -11.85 -10.58 -4.00
C TRP A 161 -13.15 -10.62 -4.80
N MET A 162 -13.02 -10.84 -6.11
CA MET A 162 -14.13 -10.97 -7.03
C MET A 162 -14.27 -12.44 -7.46
N PRO A 163 -15.28 -13.18 -6.95
CA PRO A 163 -15.44 -14.60 -7.25
C PRO A 163 -15.55 -14.92 -8.74
N LYS A 164 -16.20 -14.03 -9.51
CA LYS A 164 -16.42 -14.21 -10.96
C LYS A 164 -15.11 -14.22 -11.75
N THR A 165 -14.17 -13.33 -11.40
CA THR A 165 -12.91 -13.18 -12.13
C THR A 165 -11.76 -13.91 -11.46
N GLN A 166 -11.98 -14.46 -10.26
CA GLN A 166 -10.95 -15.01 -9.40
C GLN A 166 -9.74 -14.07 -9.26
N LYS A 167 -10.02 -12.79 -9.01
CA LYS A 167 -9.00 -11.75 -8.88
C LYS A 167 -9.29 -10.84 -7.70
N LEU A 168 -8.23 -10.38 -7.05
CA LEU A 168 -8.28 -9.23 -6.15
C LEU A 168 -8.34 -7.95 -6.99
N VAL A 169 -9.41 -7.18 -6.82
CA VAL A 169 -9.64 -5.93 -7.56
C VAL A 169 -9.55 -4.76 -6.58
N MET A 170 -8.79 -3.73 -6.95
CA MET A 170 -8.65 -2.53 -6.13
C MET A 170 -10.02 -1.89 -5.90
N HIS A 171 -10.31 -1.55 -4.66
CA HIS A 171 -11.62 -1.06 -4.25
C HIS A 171 -11.52 0.22 -3.42
N GLY A 172 -12.36 1.20 -3.73
CA GLY A 172 -12.38 2.52 -3.09
C GLY A 172 -11.53 3.57 -3.82
N GLY A 173 -11.79 4.85 -3.54
CA GLY A 173 -11.05 5.97 -4.11
C GLY A 173 -9.80 6.34 -3.31
N ASN A 174 -9.25 7.53 -3.57
CA ASN A 174 -8.04 8.07 -2.94
C ASN A 174 -8.10 8.09 -1.40
N GLN A 175 -9.29 8.11 -0.80
CA GLN A 175 -9.46 8.06 0.65
C GLN A 175 -8.99 6.73 1.27
N HIS A 176 -8.97 5.65 0.50
CA HIS A 176 -8.56 4.31 0.92
C HIS A 176 -7.28 3.83 0.22
N ASN A 177 -7.03 4.34 -0.98
CA ASN A 177 -5.84 4.05 -1.78
C ASN A 177 -4.96 5.31 -1.89
N LYS A 178 -4.70 5.96 -0.74
CA LYS A 178 -3.91 7.19 -0.69
C LYS A 178 -2.43 6.85 -0.89
N ARG A 179 -1.78 7.63 -1.76
CA ARG A 179 -0.33 7.74 -1.90
C ARG A 179 0.03 9.17 -1.51
N SER A 180 0.74 9.33 -0.40
CA SER A 180 1.29 10.62 0.02
C SER A 180 2.71 10.77 -0.49
#